data_AF-A0A951J5N1-F1
#
_entry.id   AF-A0A951J5N1-F1
#
_cell.length_a   1.000
_cell.length_b   1.000
_cell.length_c   1.000
_cell.angle_alpha   90.00
_cell.angle_beta   90.00
_cell.angle_gamma   90.00
#
_symmetry.space_group_name_H-M   'P 1'
#
loop_
_entity.id
_entity.type
_entity.pdbx_description
1 polymer ?
#
loop_
_entity_poly.entity_id
_entity_poly.type
_entity_poly.pdbx_seq_one_letter_code
_entity_poly.pdbx_strand_id
1 'polypeptide(L)'
;LAVAAEVGRWDPTQDLLVVVDDASLDVGRVRIRPSGGAGGHNGLRSIEGALGTQSYARLRIGVGRRPEGVDLSDWVLSPMPEEDEDVVVELLSELTGAVQLWLDEGVEAAMNRFNR
;
A
#
# COMPACT_ATOMS: atom_id res chain seq x y z
N LEU A 1 -15.02 -0.23 -12.32
CA LEU A 1 -14.23 -0.16 -11.06
C LEU A 1 -14.96 -0.99 -10.02
N ALA A 2 -14.46 -2.18 -9.69
CA ALA A 2 -15.15 -3.12 -8.80
C ALA A 2 -15.34 -2.59 -7.37
N VAL A 3 -14.41 -1.75 -6.88
CA VAL A 3 -14.45 -1.20 -5.52
C VAL A 3 -15.63 -0.25 -5.32
N ALA A 4 -15.82 0.74 -6.20
CA ALA A 4 -16.86 1.75 -6.04
C ALA A 4 -18.29 1.22 -6.17
N ALA A 5 -18.48 0.08 -6.85
CA ALA A 5 -19.81 -0.48 -7.09
C ALA A 5 -20.54 -0.93 -5.81
N GLU A 6 -19.82 -1.12 -4.70
CA GLU A 6 -20.38 -1.61 -3.44
C GLU A 6 -20.39 -0.55 -2.33
N VAL A 7 -19.94 0.70 -2.61
CA VAL A 7 -19.91 1.80 -1.65
C VAL A 7 -21.34 2.13 -1.20
N GLY A 8 -21.60 2.03 0.10
CA GLY A 8 -22.93 2.07 0.70
C GLY A 8 -23.33 0.77 1.42
N ARG A 9 -22.65 -0.35 1.14
CA ARG A 9 -22.74 -1.60 1.93
C ARG A 9 -21.59 -1.77 2.93
N TRP A 10 -20.54 -0.96 2.78
CA TRP A 10 -19.35 -0.91 3.63
C TRP A 10 -18.83 0.53 3.72
N ASP A 11 -18.09 0.84 4.78
CA ASP A 11 -17.45 2.12 5.07
C ASP A 11 -15.96 2.05 4.71
N PRO A 12 -15.46 2.83 3.72
CA PRO A 12 -14.05 2.80 3.35
C PRO A 12 -13.06 3.15 4.46
N THR A 13 -13.49 3.87 5.49
CA THR A 13 -12.63 4.20 6.62
C THR A 13 -12.34 3.00 7.53
N GLN A 14 -13.24 2.00 7.53
CA GLN A 14 -13.16 0.82 8.40
C GLN A 14 -12.92 -0.48 7.62
N ASP A 15 -13.55 -0.61 6.45
CA ASP A 15 -13.71 -1.89 5.74
C ASP A 15 -12.77 -2.02 4.52
N LEU A 16 -11.92 -1.02 4.25
CA LEU A 16 -10.98 -1.05 3.13
C LEU A 16 -9.53 -0.84 3.56
N LEU A 17 -8.73 -1.85 3.24
CA LEU A 17 -7.28 -1.79 3.22
C LEU A 17 -6.79 -1.97 1.78
N VAL A 18 -6.03 -0.99 1.28
CA VAL A 18 -5.38 -1.09 -0.03
C VAL A 18 -3.91 -1.44 0.17
N VAL A 19 -3.48 -2.58 -0.36
CA VAL A 19 -2.06 -2.97 -0.41
C VAL A 19 -1.45 -2.44 -1.69
N VAL A 20 -0.37 -1.66 -1.60
CA VAL A 20 0.26 -1.00 -2.74
C VAL A 20 1.78 -1.00 -2.64
N ASP A 21 2.45 -1.05 -3.79
CA ASP A 21 3.85 -0.72 -3.89
C ASP A 21 4.10 0.79 -3.67
N ASP A 22 5.30 1.12 -3.23
CA ASP A 22 5.70 2.49 -2.94
C ASP A 22 7.19 2.72 -3.20
N ALA A 23 7.49 3.31 -4.36
CA ALA A 23 8.86 3.69 -4.74
C ALA A 23 9.46 4.84 -3.92
N SER A 24 8.72 5.42 -2.95
CA SER A 24 9.29 6.37 -1.99
C SER A 24 9.89 5.69 -0.75
N LEU A 25 9.59 4.41 -0.54
CA LEU A 25 10.11 3.58 0.53
C LEU A 25 11.21 2.67 0.01
N ASP A 26 12.22 2.45 0.85
CA ASP A 26 13.30 1.51 0.56
C ASP A 26 12.74 0.08 0.50
N VAL A 27 13.38 -0.81 -0.27
CA VAL A 27 12.99 -2.23 -0.32
C VAL A 27 13.00 -2.83 1.08
N GLY A 28 12.01 -3.64 1.39
CA GLY A 28 11.87 -4.22 2.73
C GLY A 28 11.17 -3.31 3.75
N ARG A 29 10.86 -2.05 3.41
CA ARG A 29 10.11 -1.16 4.30
C ARG A 29 8.61 -1.30 4.12
N VAL A 30 7.91 -1.49 5.23
CA VAL A 30 6.45 -1.53 5.29
C VAL A 30 5.93 -0.31 6.03
N ARG A 31 4.83 0.26 5.56
CA ARG A 31 4.17 1.39 6.22
C ARG A 31 2.66 1.34 6.09
N ILE A 32 1.98 1.38 7.22
CA ILE A 32 0.52 1.47 7.31
C ILE A 32 0.11 2.92 7.54
N ARG A 33 -0.95 3.32 6.85
CA ARG A 33 -1.56 4.65 6.94
C ARG A 33 -3.07 4.55 6.96
N PRO A 34 -3.78 5.36 7.76
CA PRO A 34 -5.25 5.36 7.78
C PRO A 34 -5.85 6.23 6.66
N SER A 35 -5.03 7.11 6.08
CA SER A 35 -5.39 8.01 4.99
C SER A 35 -4.12 8.58 4.33
N GLY A 36 -4.28 9.24 3.19
CA GLY A 36 -3.22 9.96 2.51
C GLY A 36 -3.57 10.29 1.07
N GLY A 37 -2.77 11.12 0.40
CA GLY A 37 -2.94 11.37 -1.03
C GLY A 37 -2.31 10.27 -1.89
N ALA A 38 -2.68 10.22 -3.18
CA ALA A 38 -2.15 9.25 -4.12
C ALA A 38 -0.62 9.32 -4.33
N GLY A 39 0.03 10.44 -4.02
CA GLY A 39 1.50 10.55 -4.06
C GLY A 39 2.10 10.26 -5.44
N GLY A 40 1.36 10.49 -6.52
CA GLY A 40 1.76 10.15 -7.89
C GLY A 40 1.33 8.76 -8.37
N HIS A 41 0.84 7.88 -7.47
CA HIS A 41 0.42 6.53 -7.81
C HIS A 41 -0.91 6.51 -8.56
N ASN A 42 -0.91 6.01 -9.80
CA ASN A 42 -2.10 6.02 -10.67
C ASN A 42 -3.26 5.14 -10.12
N GLY A 43 -2.95 3.99 -9.53
CA GLY A 43 -3.95 3.12 -8.87
C GLY A 43 -4.68 3.83 -7.71
N LEU A 44 -3.94 4.42 -6.77
CA LEU A 44 -4.52 5.21 -5.67
C LEU A 44 -5.34 6.40 -6.18
N ARG A 45 -4.89 7.09 -7.24
CA ARG A 45 -5.69 8.17 -7.87
C ARG A 45 -7.02 7.64 -8.42
N SER A 46 -7.01 6.46 -9.03
CA SER A 46 -8.23 5.82 -9.54
C SER A 46 -9.18 5.43 -8.41
N ILE A 47 -8.66 4.86 -7.31
CA ILE A 47 -9.44 4.51 -6.12
C ILE A 47 -10.04 5.77 -5.49
N GLU A 48 -9.23 6.82 -5.28
CA GLU A 48 -9.69 8.11 -4.73
C GLU A 48 -10.78 8.73 -5.59
N GLY A 49 -10.62 8.72 -6.92
CA GLY A 49 -11.64 9.22 -7.84
C GLY A 49 -12.94 8.41 -7.81
N ALA A 50 -12.84 7.09 -7.56
CA ALA A 50 -13.99 6.21 -7.48
C ALA A 50 -14.73 6.30 -6.14
N LEU A 51 -13.99 6.49 -5.04
CA LEU A 51 -14.53 6.60 -3.69
C LEU A 51 -14.96 8.03 -3.32
N GLY A 52 -14.39 9.05 -3.97
CA GLY A 52 -14.57 10.46 -3.59
C GLY A 52 -13.88 10.84 -2.27
N THR A 53 -13.02 9.98 -1.73
CA THR A 53 -12.32 10.20 -0.45
C THR A 53 -10.91 9.61 -0.47
N GLN A 54 -10.07 10.15 0.41
CA GLN A 54 -8.73 9.67 0.73
C GLN A 54 -8.66 8.93 2.07
N SER A 55 -9.79 8.88 2.78
CA SER A 55 -9.94 8.27 4.10
C SER A 55 -10.18 6.77 3.99
N TYR A 56 -9.11 6.03 3.70
CA TYR A 56 -9.09 4.57 3.70
C TYR A 56 -7.68 4.08 4.01
N ALA A 57 -7.58 2.91 4.63
CA ALA A 57 -6.30 2.38 5.08
C ALA A 57 -5.43 1.92 3.89
N ARG A 58 -4.12 2.09 4.02
CA ARG A 58 -3.12 1.71 3.02
C ARG A 58 -1.99 0.95 3.70
N LEU A 59 -1.68 -0.25 3.20
CA LEU A 59 -0.47 -1.01 3.51
C LEU A 59 0.52 -0.78 2.36
N ARG A 60 1.54 0.03 2.59
CA ARG A 60 2.54 0.40 1.59
C ARG A 60 3.76 -0.50 1.72
N ILE A 61 4.18 -1.09 0.61
CA ILE A 61 5.33 -1.98 0.50
C ILE A 61 6.41 -1.26 -0.31
N GLY A 62 7.57 -1.05 0.29
CA GLY A 62 8.68 -0.39 -0.37
C GLY A 62 9.27 -1.27 -1.48
N VAL A 63 9.39 -0.67 -2.67
CA VAL A 63 9.96 -1.29 -3.87
C VAL A 63 11.24 -0.59 -4.32
N GLY A 64 11.84 0.20 -3.41
CA GLY A 64 13.07 0.91 -3.67
C GLY A 64 12.87 2.21 -4.44
N ARG A 65 13.77 3.15 -4.18
CA ARG A 65 13.78 4.44 -4.88
C ARG A 65 14.38 4.26 -6.25
N ARG A 66 13.69 4.79 -7.26
CA ARG A 66 14.25 4.87 -8.60
C ARG A 66 15.58 5.63 -8.60
N PRO A 67 16.57 5.21 -9.40
CA PRO A 67 17.79 5.98 -9.62
C PRO A 67 17.50 7.37 -10.20
N GLU A 68 18.42 8.32 -9.98
CA GLU A 68 18.32 9.64 -10.57
C GLU A 68 18.33 9.58 -12.10
N GLY A 69 17.43 10.34 -12.74
CA GLY A 69 17.29 10.36 -14.21
C GLY A 69 16.43 9.22 -14.79
N VAL A 70 15.99 8.26 -13.99
CA VAL A 70 15.05 7.20 -14.42
C VAL A 70 13.61 7.69 -14.23
N ASP A 71 12.73 7.44 -15.21
CA ASP A 71 11.31 7.72 -15.08
C ASP A 71 10.67 6.79 -14.04
N LEU A 72 9.75 7.33 -13.24
CA LEU A 72 9.11 6.54 -12.19
C LEU A 72 8.27 5.39 -12.75
N SER A 73 7.56 5.62 -13.87
CA SER A 73 6.74 4.59 -14.50
C SER A 73 7.60 3.47 -15.08
N ASP A 74 8.72 3.80 -15.71
CA ASP A 74 9.67 2.80 -16.20
C ASP A 74 10.25 1.97 -15.05
N TRP A 75 10.58 2.61 -13.92
CA TRP A 75 11.08 1.91 -12.73
C TRP A 75 10.08 0.88 -12.18
N VAL A 76 8.84 1.28 -11.91
CA VAL A 76 7.83 0.40 -11.28
C VAL A 76 7.26 -0.66 -12.22
N LEU A 77 7.44 -0.49 -13.54
CA LEU A 77 7.03 -1.47 -14.55
C LEU A 77 8.18 -2.40 -14.99
N SER A 78 9.40 -2.11 -14.55
CA SER A 78 10.56 -2.97 -14.82
C SER A 78 10.57 -4.19 -13.88
N PRO A 79 11.20 -5.31 -14.29
CA PRO A 79 11.44 -6.43 -13.40
C PRO A 79 12.21 -5.98 -12.15
N MET A 80 11.78 -6.49 -10.99
CA MET A 80 12.50 -6.30 -9.74
C MET A 80 13.80 -7.11 -9.77
N PRO A 81 14.93 -6.58 -9.25
CA PRO A 81 16.13 -7.39 -9.03
C PRO A 81 15.84 -8.59 -8.12
N GLU A 82 16.46 -9.73 -8.37
CA GLU A 82 16.25 -10.97 -7.59
C GLU A 82 16.53 -10.75 -6.09
N GLU A 83 17.57 -9.99 -5.76
CA GLU A 83 17.92 -9.64 -4.37
C GLU A 83 16.81 -8.84 -3.67
N ASP A 84 16.14 -7.94 -4.40
CA ASP A 84 15.04 -7.13 -3.87
C ASP A 84 13.75 -7.95 -3.78
N GLU A 85 13.52 -8.84 -4.75
CA GLU A 85 12.39 -9.77 -4.75
C GLU A 85 12.45 -10.71 -3.55
N ASP A 86 13.62 -11.28 -3.26
CA ASP A 86 13.85 -12.14 -2.09
C ASP A 86 13.50 -11.42 -0.79
N VAL A 87 13.90 -10.14 -0.64
CA VAL A 87 13.54 -9.32 0.53
C VAL A 87 12.02 -9.16 0.65
N VAL A 88 11.32 -8.93 -0.47
CA VAL A 88 9.85 -8.81 -0.45
C VAL A 88 9.18 -10.15 -0.14
N VAL A 89 9.73 -11.27 -0.63
CA VAL A 89 9.24 -12.62 -0.33
C VAL A 89 9.39 -12.93 1.15
N GLU A 90 10.52 -12.59 1.76
CA GLU A 90 10.75 -12.75 3.21
C GLU A 90 9.76 -11.92 4.04
N LEU A 91 9.32 -10.76 3.55
CA LEU A 91 8.32 -9.93 4.20
C LEU A 91 6.90 -10.50 4.15
N LEU A 92 6.58 -11.49 3.30
CA LEU A 92 5.19 -11.95 3.11
C LEU A 92 4.54 -12.40 4.43
N SER A 93 5.30 -13.02 5.34
CA SER A 93 4.79 -13.40 6.65
C SER A 93 4.44 -12.18 7.51
N GLU A 94 5.25 -11.12 7.46
CA GLU A 94 5.00 -9.88 8.18
C GLU A 94 3.78 -9.14 7.61
N LEU A 95 3.69 -9.05 6.28
CA LEU A 95 2.57 -8.44 5.56
C LEU A 95 1.24 -9.15 5.86
N THR A 96 1.25 -10.48 5.87
CA THR A 96 0.07 -11.27 6.23
C THR A 96 -0.34 -11.01 7.69
N GLY A 97 0.63 -10.92 8.59
CA GLY A 97 0.39 -10.53 9.99
C GLY A 97 -0.17 -9.12 10.14
N ALA A 98 0.25 -8.18 9.30
CA ALA A 98 -0.27 -6.81 9.27
C ALA A 98 -1.72 -6.76 8.80
N VAL A 99 -2.06 -7.49 7.74
CA VAL A 99 -3.44 -7.61 7.25
C VAL A 99 -4.33 -8.28 8.29
N GLN A 100 -3.85 -9.36 8.93
CA GLN A 100 -4.62 -10.06 9.97
C GLN A 100 -4.89 -9.15 11.18
N LEU A 101 -3.88 -8.44 11.68
CA LEU A 101 -4.08 -7.52 12.80
C LEU A 101 -5.01 -6.35 12.43
N TRP A 102 -4.95 -5.87 11.19
CA TRP A 102 -5.90 -4.86 10.71
C TRP A 102 -7.34 -5.39 10.69
N LEU A 103 -7.55 -6.63 10.25
CA LEU A 103 -8.87 -7.28 10.27
C LEU A 103 -9.41 -7.45 11.70
N ASP A 104 -8.55 -7.83 12.64
CA ASP A 104 -8.95 -8.17 14.01
C ASP A 104 -9.11 -6.95 14.93
N GLU A 105 -8.19 -5.98 14.82
CA GLU A 105 -8.04 -4.87 15.78
C GLU A 105 -8.03 -3.48 15.12
N GLY A 106 -8.12 -3.41 13.79
CA GLY A 106 -8.18 -2.15 13.05
C GLY A 106 -6.83 -1.49 12.77
N VAL A 107 -6.89 -0.35 12.09
CA VAL A 107 -5.71 0.32 11.51
C VAL A 107 -4.74 0.86 12.55
N GLU A 108 -5.22 1.32 13.70
CA GLU A 108 -4.36 1.88 14.76
C GLU A 108 -3.45 0.81 15.37
N ALA A 109 -4.01 -0.35 15.70
CA ALA A 109 -3.26 -1.49 16.24
C ALA A 109 -2.22 -1.99 15.23
N ALA A 110 -2.63 -2.15 13.97
CA ALA A 110 -1.73 -2.54 12.88
C ALA A 110 -0.59 -1.52 12.70
N MET A 111 -0.89 -0.22 12.68
CA MET A 111 0.11 0.84 12.58
C MET A 111 1.11 0.77 13.74
N ASN A 112 0.63 0.67 14.97
CA ASN A 112 1.51 0.66 16.15
C ASN A 112 2.46 -0.55 16.16
N ARG A 113 2.04 -1.68 15.59
CA ARG A 113 2.86 -2.90 15.53
C ARG A 113 3.87 -2.90 14.38
N PHE A 114 3.44 -2.45 13.19
CA PHE A 114 4.20 -2.67 11.95
C PHE A 114 4.88 -1.41 11.39
N ASN A 115 4.49 -0.20 11.81
CA ASN A 115 5.25 1.00 11.46
C ASN A 115 6.53 1.07 12.28
N ARG A 116 7.67 0.74 11.68
CA ARG A 116 9.01 0.87 12.27
C ARG A 116 9.87 1.90 11.55
#